data_AF-A0A3Q3CNT0-F1
#
_entry.id   AF-A0A3Q3CNT0-F1
#
_cell.length_a   1.000
_cell.length_b   1.000
_cell.length_c   1.000
_cell.angle_alpha   90.00
_cell.angle_beta   90.00
_cell.angle_gamma   90.00
#
_symmetry.space_group_name_H-M   'P 1'
#
loop_
_entity.id
_entity.type
_entity.pdbx_description
1 polymer ?
#
loop_
_entity_poly.entity_id
_entity_poly.type
_entity_poly.pdbx_seq_one_letter_code
_entity_poly.pdbx_strand_id
1 'polypeptide(L)'
;MEPGDLRESPAGSGESDVGEWRECIEEVKAAECDGKTQEMALRDTCEEGESDKQKSPGEQLHSPYEEELDPRIQEELEHLNEASAEINKLELQLDDARSGYRKILTESARKLNAQSSQLGSCIEKARPYYEARRLAKEAQQETQKAALSYERAVSMHTAAREMVYVAEQGLLADGKNTLDPTWQEMLNHATAKVNEAEEERLRSEREHMRVTHACQEAEARVQMLQKSLKRVIIKSKPYFELKAQFNHILEEHKAKVLQLEQQVAKVKTRYSIALRNLEQISEQIHAQRGRDPGEGGGRPSICVGRSPPVGAESDIKVQSEGGACGGGP
;
A
#
# COMPACT_ATOMS: atom_id res chain seq x y z
N MET A 1 -49.32 12.31 24.14
CA MET A 1 -48.76 13.49 23.46
C MET A 1 -47.27 13.27 23.32
N GLU A 2 -46.90 12.65 22.20
CA GLU A 2 -45.67 12.96 21.45
C GLU A 2 -45.88 14.28 20.68
N PRO A 3 -44.81 15.01 20.27
CA PRO A 3 -43.94 14.70 19.12
C PRO A 3 -42.43 14.82 19.48
N GLY A 4 -41.44 14.33 18.73
CA GLY A 4 -41.38 13.89 17.34
C GLY A 4 -40.12 14.48 16.68
N ASP A 5 -39.13 13.60 16.50
CA ASP A 5 -38.15 13.47 15.41
C ASP A 5 -37.24 14.58 14.84
N LEU A 6 -36.11 14.06 14.33
CA LEU A 6 -35.13 14.55 13.34
C LEU A 6 -33.95 15.38 13.84
N ARG A 7 -32.74 14.78 13.83
CA ARG A 7 -31.94 14.67 12.59
C ARG A 7 -30.68 13.80 12.78
N GLU A 8 -30.54 12.78 11.95
CA GLU A 8 -29.30 12.03 11.71
C GLU A 8 -28.25 12.92 11.02
N SER A 9 -26.95 12.72 11.32
CA SER A 9 -25.88 12.64 10.31
C SER A 9 -24.48 12.39 10.93
N PRO A 10 -23.54 11.87 10.13
CA PRO A 10 -22.60 10.83 10.54
C PRO A 10 -21.18 11.36 10.75
N ALA A 11 -20.50 10.83 11.76
CA ALA A 11 -19.04 10.88 11.87
C ALA A 11 -18.62 9.53 12.46
N GLY A 12 -18.02 8.62 11.69
CA GLY A 12 -16.79 8.89 10.95
C GLY A 12 -15.62 8.91 11.93
N SER A 13 -15.52 7.90 12.79
CA SER A 13 -14.33 7.66 13.61
C SER A 13 -13.81 6.30 13.18
N GLY A 14 -12.73 6.34 12.40
CA GLY A 14 -12.04 5.17 11.88
C GLY A 14 -11.69 4.24 13.04
N GLU A 15 -12.43 3.14 13.10
CA GLU A 15 -12.01 1.92 13.74
C GLU A 15 -10.70 1.53 13.06
N SER A 16 -9.57 1.90 13.66
CA SER A 16 -8.33 1.18 13.37
C SER A 16 -8.54 -0.21 13.92
N ASP A 17 -9.00 -1.08 13.02
CA ASP A 17 -8.89 -2.52 13.07
C ASP A 17 -7.42 -2.86 13.36
N VAL A 18 -7.07 -2.85 14.65
CA VAL A 18 -5.86 -3.49 15.14
C VAL A 18 -6.16 -4.97 15.03
N GLY A 19 -5.89 -5.47 13.82
CA GLY A 19 -6.13 -6.84 13.41
C GLY A 19 -5.74 -7.81 14.50
N GLU A 20 -6.76 -8.34 15.15
CA GLU A 20 -6.70 -9.40 16.12
C GLU A 20 -6.36 -10.68 15.33
N TRP A 21 -5.07 -10.83 14.96
CA TRP A 21 -4.60 -12.03 14.30
C TRP A 21 -4.48 -13.15 15.31
N ARG A 22 -5.63 -13.79 15.53
CA ARG A 22 -5.80 -15.12 16.10
C ARG A 22 -4.74 -16.04 15.46
N GLU A 23 -3.81 -16.55 16.27
CA GLU A 23 -2.83 -17.57 15.88
C GLU A 23 -3.57 -18.88 15.51
N CYS A 24 -4.13 -18.94 14.30
CA CYS A 24 -4.50 -20.18 13.63
C CYS A 24 -3.37 -20.52 12.65
N ILE A 25 -2.28 -21.06 13.18
CA ILE A 25 -1.36 -21.85 12.37
C ILE A 25 -2.11 -23.15 12.06
N GLU A 26 -2.85 -23.18 10.96
CA GLU A 26 -3.22 -24.45 10.34
C GLU A 26 -1.94 -25.14 9.89
N GLU A 27 -1.72 -26.36 10.38
CA GLU A 27 -0.71 -27.27 9.88
C GLU A 27 -1.02 -27.61 8.42
N VAL A 28 -0.45 -26.87 7.47
CA VAL A 28 -0.54 -27.25 6.06
C VAL A 28 0.47 -28.36 5.78
N LYS A 29 -0.04 -29.59 5.66
CA LYS A 29 0.68 -30.74 5.12
C LYS A 29 1.13 -30.44 3.70
N ALA A 30 2.42 -30.64 3.43
CA ALA A 30 3.00 -30.57 2.10
C ALA A 30 2.37 -31.65 1.20
N ALA A 31 1.68 -31.23 0.15
CA ALA A 31 1.32 -32.08 -0.99
C ALA A 31 2.35 -31.83 -2.10
N GLU A 32 3.03 -32.89 -2.52
CA GLU A 32 3.87 -32.92 -3.71
C GLU A 32 3.03 -32.58 -4.95
N CYS A 33 3.52 -31.65 -5.77
CA CYS A 33 3.02 -31.46 -7.12
C CYS A 33 4.21 -31.50 -8.07
N ASP A 34 4.34 -32.61 -8.77
CA ASP A 34 5.29 -32.87 -9.85
C ASP A 34 4.90 -32.01 -11.06
N GLY A 35 5.83 -31.19 -11.54
CA GLY A 35 5.64 -30.28 -12.66
C GLY A 35 6.94 -30.17 -13.45
N LYS A 36 7.08 -31.02 -14.46
CA LYS A 36 8.17 -31.00 -15.44
C LYS A 36 8.05 -29.75 -16.33
N THR A 37 9.04 -28.87 -16.26
CA THR A 37 9.23 -27.80 -17.25
C THR A 37 10.38 -28.18 -18.16
N GLN A 38 10.06 -28.29 -19.45
CA GLN A 38 10.96 -28.73 -20.51
C GLN A 38 11.74 -27.52 -21.06
N GLU A 39 13.07 -27.66 -21.07
CA GLU A 39 14.07 -26.74 -21.60
C GLU A 39 14.04 -26.77 -23.14
N MET A 40 13.93 -25.60 -23.78
CA MET A 40 14.01 -25.46 -25.24
C MET A 40 15.12 -24.46 -25.58
N ALA A 41 16.27 -25.00 -25.97
CA ALA A 41 17.41 -24.26 -26.50
C ALA A 41 17.16 -23.91 -27.98
N LEU A 42 17.12 -22.61 -28.28
CA LEU A 42 17.13 -22.09 -29.65
C LEU A 42 18.58 -21.99 -30.13
N ARG A 43 18.88 -22.77 -31.18
CA ARG A 43 20.15 -22.81 -31.89
C ARG A 43 19.91 -22.16 -33.25
N ASP A 44 20.45 -20.97 -33.47
CA ASP A 44 20.37 -20.27 -34.76
C ASP A 44 21.77 -20.27 -35.40
N THR A 45 21.87 -20.91 -36.56
CA THR A 45 23.06 -20.97 -37.41
C THR A 45 22.69 -20.31 -38.72
N CYS A 46 23.17 -19.09 -38.95
CA CYS A 46 23.01 -18.38 -40.21
C CYS A 46 24.30 -18.49 -41.02
N GLU A 47 24.19 -19.11 -42.19
CA GLU A 47 25.24 -19.30 -43.19
C GLU A 47 25.57 -17.99 -43.91
N GLU A 48 26.87 -17.79 -44.20
CA GLU A 48 27.39 -16.70 -45.01
C GLU A 48 27.03 -16.91 -46.49
N GLY A 49 26.50 -15.86 -47.12
CA GLY A 49 26.33 -15.75 -48.57
C GLY A 49 26.88 -14.42 -49.05
N GLU A 50 28.09 -14.44 -49.61
CA GLU A 50 28.68 -13.32 -50.35
C GLU A 50 27.89 -13.04 -51.63
N SER A 51 27.62 -11.76 -51.90
CA SER A 51 27.28 -11.27 -53.23
C SER A 51 27.72 -9.81 -53.37
N ASP A 52 28.82 -9.67 -54.10
CA ASP A 52 29.49 -8.44 -54.52
C ASP A 52 28.63 -7.65 -55.53
N LYS A 53 28.50 -6.32 -55.35
CA LYS A 53 28.50 -5.32 -56.44
C LYS A 53 28.30 -3.86 -55.98
N GLN A 54 29.31 -3.07 -56.32
CA GLN A 54 29.25 -1.71 -56.89
C GLN A 54 28.86 -0.52 -55.99
N LYS A 55 29.93 0.22 -55.64
CA LYS A 55 29.96 1.65 -55.28
C LYS A 55 29.36 2.52 -56.40
N SER A 56 28.37 3.34 -56.07
CA SER A 56 28.15 4.65 -56.73
C SER A 56 28.24 5.76 -55.67
N PRO A 57 28.85 6.91 -55.98
CA PRO A 57 28.96 8.02 -55.03
C PRO A 57 27.86 9.06 -55.28
N GLY A 58 27.23 9.50 -54.19
CA GLY A 58 26.55 10.79 -54.11
C GLY A 58 25.07 10.75 -54.46
N GLU A 59 24.24 10.71 -53.42
CA GLU A 59 23.07 11.60 -53.27
C GLU A 59 22.61 11.46 -51.81
N GLN A 60 23.04 12.41 -50.98
CA GLN A 60 22.41 12.66 -49.69
C GLN A 60 21.00 13.19 -50.00
N LEU A 61 20.04 12.28 -50.19
CA LEU A 61 18.63 12.63 -49.99
C LEU A 61 18.46 12.86 -48.49
N HIS A 62 18.53 14.12 -48.08
CA HIS A 62 17.90 14.55 -46.85
C HIS A 62 16.42 14.19 -46.99
N SER A 63 15.99 13.13 -46.29
CA SER A 63 14.58 12.83 -46.13
C SER A 63 13.90 14.07 -45.54
N PRO A 64 12.83 14.61 -46.14
CA PRO A 64 12.04 15.69 -45.54
C PRO A 64 11.30 15.28 -44.26
N TYR A 65 11.53 14.05 -43.78
CA TYR A 65 10.94 13.48 -42.56
C TYR A 65 11.93 13.38 -41.40
N GLU A 66 13.04 14.12 -41.41
CA GLU A 66 13.66 14.54 -40.14
C GLU A 66 12.84 15.73 -39.59
N GLU A 67 11.56 15.47 -39.33
CA GLU A 67 10.75 16.38 -38.52
C GLU A 67 11.30 16.22 -37.10
N GLU A 68 12.06 17.23 -36.67
CA GLU A 68 12.67 17.31 -35.34
C GLU A 68 11.60 16.91 -34.31
N LEU A 69 11.83 15.80 -33.58
CA LEU A 69 10.88 15.29 -32.59
C LEU A 69 10.51 16.44 -31.65
N ASP A 70 9.21 16.67 -31.44
CA ASP A 70 8.76 17.67 -30.47
C ASP A 70 9.54 17.47 -29.16
N PRO A 71 10.23 18.49 -28.62
CA PRO A 71 11.12 18.32 -27.47
C PRO A 71 10.41 17.71 -26.26
N ARG A 72 9.08 17.87 -26.16
CA ARG A 72 8.25 17.25 -25.11
C ARG A 72 8.13 15.73 -25.27
N ILE A 73 8.15 15.22 -26.51
CA ILE A 73 8.16 13.77 -26.78
C ILE A 73 9.49 13.17 -26.30
N GLN A 74 10.60 13.87 -26.56
CA GLN A 74 11.92 13.42 -26.13
C GLN A 74 12.00 13.30 -24.60
N GLU A 75 11.53 14.32 -23.87
CA GLU A 75 11.48 14.31 -22.40
C GLU A 75 10.62 13.15 -21.86
N GLU A 76 9.42 12.93 -22.40
CA GLU A 76 8.55 11.85 -21.92
C GLU A 76 9.08 10.45 -22.28
N LEU A 77 9.81 10.30 -23.40
CA LEU A 77 10.50 9.06 -23.75
C LEU A 77 11.68 8.77 -22.81
N GLU A 78 12.43 9.80 -22.41
CA GLU A 78 13.47 9.68 -21.39
C GLU A 78 12.88 9.23 -20.05
N HIS A 79 11.78 9.84 -19.61
CA HIS A 79 11.05 9.44 -18.42
C HIS A 79 10.55 7.99 -18.48
N LEU A 80 10.09 7.55 -19.65
CA LEU A 80 9.62 6.20 -19.89
C LEU A 80 10.76 5.17 -19.82
N ASN A 81 11.90 5.49 -20.44
CA ASN A 81 13.10 4.64 -20.42
C ASN A 81 13.68 4.51 -19.01
N GLU A 82 13.76 5.62 -18.28
CA GLU A 82 14.17 5.63 -16.87
C GLU A 82 13.24 4.78 -16.01
N ALA A 83 11.92 4.99 -16.11
CA ALA A 83 10.95 4.25 -15.34
C ALA A 83 10.97 2.75 -15.69
N SER A 84 11.17 2.39 -16.96
CA SER A 84 11.31 1.00 -17.41
C SER A 84 12.56 0.33 -16.82
N ALA A 85 13.72 1.00 -16.88
CA ALA A 85 14.94 0.49 -16.27
C ALA A 85 14.80 0.33 -14.75
N GLU A 86 14.13 1.28 -14.09
CA GLU A 86 13.87 1.24 -12.65
C GLU A 86 12.88 0.13 -12.27
N ILE A 87 11.82 -0.11 -13.08
CA ILE A 87 10.90 -1.25 -12.89
C ILE A 87 11.67 -2.56 -12.93
N ASN A 88 12.46 -2.81 -13.98
CA ASN A 88 13.22 -4.05 -14.12
C ASN A 88 14.15 -4.30 -12.93
N LYS A 89 14.83 -3.25 -12.47
CA LYS A 89 15.71 -3.32 -11.30
C LYS A 89 14.93 -3.64 -10.01
N LEU A 90 13.85 -2.93 -9.75
CA LEU A 90 13.06 -3.11 -8.52
C LEU A 90 12.32 -4.45 -8.51
N GLU A 91 11.85 -4.93 -9.67
CA GLU A 91 11.22 -6.24 -9.79
C GLU A 91 12.20 -7.37 -9.50
N LEU A 92 13.42 -7.31 -10.03
CA LEU A 92 14.47 -8.27 -9.70
C LEU A 92 14.78 -8.28 -8.19
N GLN A 93 14.93 -7.10 -7.58
CA GLN A 93 15.16 -6.97 -6.14
C GLN A 93 13.99 -7.48 -5.30
N LEU A 94 12.75 -7.27 -5.76
CA LEU A 94 11.54 -7.76 -5.11
C LEU A 94 11.48 -9.29 -5.14
N ASP A 95 11.80 -9.90 -6.28
CA ASP A 95 11.83 -11.36 -6.41
C ASP A 95 12.92 -11.99 -5.56
N ASP A 96 14.12 -11.40 -5.49
CA ASP A 96 15.18 -11.80 -4.59
C ASP A 96 14.75 -11.68 -3.12
N ALA A 97 14.12 -10.57 -2.74
CA ALA A 97 13.62 -10.35 -1.38
C ALA A 97 12.53 -11.37 -1.00
N ARG A 98 11.58 -11.63 -1.91
CA ARG A 98 10.52 -12.64 -1.73
C ARG A 98 11.10 -14.06 -1.63
N SER A 99 12.10 -14.39 -2.45
CA SER A 99 12.82 -15.66 -2.38
C SER A 99 13.54 -15.83 -1.05
N GLY A 100 14.25 -14.78 -0.60
CA GLY A 100 14.90 -14.74 0.72
C GLY A 100 13.90 -14.94 1.86
N TYR A 101 12.78 -14.23 1.85
CA TYR A 101 11.71 -14.37 2.85
C TYR A 101 11.17 -15.80 2.91
N ARG A 102 10.85 -16.42 1.75
CA ARG A 102 10.39 -17.83 1.69
C ARG A 102 11.42 -18.81 2.24
N LYS A 103 12.71 -18.60 1.96
CA LYS A 103 13.80 -19.45 2.48
C LYS A 103 13.85 -19.38 4.01
N ILE A 104 13.84 -18.16 4.58
CA ILE A 104 13.87 -17.95 6.03
C ILE A 104 12.61 -18.52 6.69
N LEU A 105 11.44 -18.35 6.08
CA LEU A 105 10.18 -18.92 6.58
C LEU A 105 10.27 -20.46 6.68
N THR A 106 10.82 -21.10 5.64
CA THR A 106 10.99 -22.55 5.62
C THR A 106 12.05 -23.01 6.63
N GLU A 107 13.18 -22.31 6.72
CA GLU A 107 14.26 -22.65 7.66
C GLU A 107 13.84 -22.48 9.13
N SER A 108 13.16 -21.38 9.44
CA SER A 108 12.63 -21.10 10.78
C SER A 108 11.62 -22.15 11.21
N ALA A 109 10.67 -22.53 10.34
CA ALA A 109 9.73 -23.61 10.60
C ALA A 109 10.43 -24.93 10.91
N ARG A 110 11.44 -25.32 10.12
CA ARG A 110 12.22 -26.55 10.38
C ARG A 110 12.93 -26.51 11.74
N LYS A 111 13.62 -25.42 12.06
CA LYS A 111 14.35 -25.27 13.33
C LYS A 111 13.41 -25.24 14.54
N LEU A 112 12.27 -24.55 14.44
CA LEU A 112 11.26 -24.53 15.49
C LEU A 112 10.60 -25.89 15.69
N ASN A 113 10.31 -26.63 14.60
CA ASN A 113 9.75 -27.99 14.69
C ASN A 113 10.73 -28.97 15.33
N ALA A 114 12.02 -28.86 15.05
CA ALA A 114 13.06 -29.66 15.70
C ALA A 114 13.09 -29.41 17.22
N GLN A 115 13.05 -28.15 17.67
CA GLN A 115 12.98 -27.83 19.10
C GLN A 115 11.63 -28.23 19.72
N SER A 116 10.53 -28.06 18.99
CA SER A 116 9.19 -28.46 19.45
C SER A 116 9.12 -29.95 19.75
N SER A 117 9.69 -30.77 18.86
CA SER A 117 9.78 -32.23 19.02
C SER A 117 10.58 -32.64 20.27
N GLN A 118 11.63 -31.88 20.63
CA GLN A 118 12.43 -32.14 21.83
C GLN A 118 11.73 -31.73 23.14
N LEU A 119 10.91 -30.68 23.11
CA LEU A 119 10.28 -30.08 24.29
C LEU A 119 8.88 -30.64 24.59
N GLY A 120 8.17 -31.14 23.57
CA GLY A 120 6.83 -31.72 23.68
C GLY A 120 5.84 -30.75 24.33
N SER A 121 5.02 -31.25 25.27
CA SER A 121 3.96 -30.47 25.94
C SER A 121 4.45 -29.30 26.82
N CYS A 122 5.76 -29.11 26.98
CA CYS A 122 6.29 -28.00 27.76
C CYS A 122 6.02 -26.64 27.10
N ILE A 123 5.96 -26.58 25.76
CA ILE A 123 5.69 -25.33 25.04
C ILE A 123 4.26 -24.86 25.31
N GLU A 124 3.28 -25.76 25.14
CA GLU A 124 1.87 -25.43 25.37
C GLU A 124 1.59 -25.03 26.82
N LYS A 125 2.23 -25.70 27.78
CA LYS A 125 2.10 -25.37 29.20
C LYS A 125 2.73 -24.02 29.55
N ALA A 126 3.75 -23.57 28.82
CA ALA A 126 4.38 -22.26 29.03
C ALA A 126 3.67 -21.11 28.30
N ARG A 127 2.87 -21.40 27.27
CA ARG A 127 2.19 -20.41 26.42
C ARG A 127 1.42 -19.34 27.24
N PRO A 128 0.63 -19.68 28.28
CA PRO A 128 -0.09 -18.66 29.06
C PRO A 128 0.83 -17.65 29.74
N TYR A 129 2.03 -18.06 30.17
CA TYR A 129 3.00 -17.15 30.78
C TYR A 129 3.59 -16.16 29.77
N TYR A 130 4.00 -16.64 28.60
CA TYR A 130 4.58 -15.76 27.57
C TYR A 130 3.52 -14.80 27.00
N GLU A 131 2.28 -15.26 26.86
CA GLU A 131 1.18 -14.41 26.42
C GLU A 131 0.82 -13.35 27.46
N ALA A 132 0.68 -13.73 28.74
CA ALA A 132 0.49 -12.76 29.81
C ALA A 132 1.65 -11.74 29.89
N ARG A 133 2.88 -12.18 29.63
CA ARG A 133 4.07 -11.31 29.60
C ARG A 133 4.05 -10.33 28.44
N ARG A 134 3.56 -10.75 27.26
CA ARG A 134 3.34 -9.87 26.10
C ARG A 134 2.30 -8.80 26.44
N LEU A 135 1.14 -9.23 26.95
CA LEU A 135 0.05 -8.33 27.35
C LEU A 135 0.46 -7.33 28.44
N ALA A 136 1.24 -7.77 29.44
CA ALA A 136 1.76 -6.88 30.47
C ALA A 136 2.70 -5.81 29.89
N LYS A 137 3.54 -6.18 28.91
CA LYS A 137 4.41 -5.22 28.21
C LYS A 137 3.60 -4.21 27.39
N GLU A 138 2.53 -4.64 26.73
CA GLU A 138 1.62 -3.75 26.00
C GLU A 138 0.87 -2.80 26.94
N ALA A 139 0.33 -3.32 28.04
CA ALA A 139 -0.30 -2.49 29.08
C ALA A 139 0.68 -1.47 29.68
N GLN A 140 1.94 -1.85 29.86
CA GLN A 140 2.99 -0.93 30.32
C GLN A 140 3.27 0.18 29.28
N GLN A 141 3.35 -0.16 28.00
CA GLN A 141 3.53 0.83 26.93
C GLN A 141 2.35 1.79 26.82
N GLU A 142 1.12 1.29 26.92
CA GLU A 142 -0.08 2.13 26.93
C GLU A 142 -0.12 3.02 28.17
N THR A 143 0.32 2.52 29.33
CA THR A 143 0.45 3.32 30.55
C THR A 143 1.45 4.45 30.37
N GLN A 144 2.62 4.19 29.80
CA GLN A 144 3.62 5.22 29.50
C GLN A 144 3.06 6.28 28.53
N LYS A 145 2.34 5.85 27.49
CA LYS A 145 1.70 6.76 26.54
C LYS A 145 0.63 7.63 27.19
N ALA A 146 -0.23 7.05 28.02
CA ALA A 146 -1.26 7.78 28.76
C ALA A 146 -0.65 8.75 29.79
N ALA A 147 0.44 8.35 30.46
CA ALA A 147 1.20 9.20 31.37
C ALA A 147 1.75 10.45 30.63
N LEU A 148 2.40 10.26 29.48
CA LEU A 148 2.88 11.38 28.66
C LEU A 148 1.75 12.29 28.17
N SER A 149 0.59 11.72 27.84
CA SER A 149 -0.60 12.49 27.47
C SER A 149 -1.12 13.32 28.64
N TYR A 150 -1.20 12.73 29.84
CA TYR A 150 -1.59 13.42 31.06
C TYR A 150 -0.60 14.54 31.42
N GLU A 151 0.71 14.29 31.38
CA GLU A 151 1.75 15.30 31.59
C GLU A 151 1.60 16.49 30.64
N ARG A 152 1.33 16.21 29.36
CA ARG A 152 1.04 17.26 28.37
C ARG A 152 -0.21 18.05 28.74
N ALA A 153 -1.29 17.39 29.12
CA ALA A 153 -2.53 18.05 29.53
C ALA A 153 -2.35 18.92 30.79
N VAL A 154 -1.60 18.44 31.77
CA VAL A 154 -1.20 19.20 32.96
C VAL A 154 -0.41 20.45 32.57
N SER A 155 0.60 20.30 31.69
CA SER A 155 1.39 21.43 31.21
C SER A 155 0.54 22.48 30.48
N MET A 156 -0.40 22.04 29.62
CA MET A 156 -1.34 22.92 28.92
C MET A 156 -2.27 23.65 29.91
N HIS A 157 -2.78 22.96 30.92
CA HIS A 157 -3.61 23.58 31.96
C HIS A 157 -2.82 24.63 32.76
N THR A 158 -1.59 24.33 33.18
CA THR A 158 -0.72 25.30 33.88
C THR A 158 -0.48 26.55 33.03
N ALA A 159 -0.14 26.38 31.75
CA ALA A 159 0.04 27.51 30.83
C ALA A 159 -1.26 28.32 30.65
N ALA A 160 -2.42 27.66 30.60
CA ALA A 160 -3.71 28.35 30.55
C ALA A 160 -3.98 29.18 31.80
N ARG A 161 -3.65 28.66 32.99
CA ARG A 161 -3.77 29.41 34.25
C ARG A 161 -2.83 30.61 34.30
N GLU A 162 -1.61 30.47 33.81
CA GLU A 162 -0.64 31.56 33.73
C GLU A 162 -1.14 32.67 32.79
N MET A 163 -1.79 32.33 31.67
CA MET A 163 -2.41 33.32 30.79
C MET A 163 -3.50 34.15 31.49
N VAL A 164 -4.37 33.49 32.28
CA VAL A 164 -5.38 34.21 33.09
C VAL A 164 -4.70 35.11 34.13
N TYR A 165 -3.70 34.58 34.84
CA TYR A 165 -2.97 35.36 35.85
C TYR A 165 -2.32 36.61 35.26
N VAL A 166 -1.66 36.51 34.11
CA VAL A 166 -1.06 37.68 33.43
C VAL A 166 -2.14 38.68 32.97
N ALA A 167 -3.28 38.20 32.47
CA ALA A 167 -4.39 39.06 32.08
C ALA A 167 -4.97 39.83 33.29
N GLU A 168 -5.12 39.17 34.44
CA GLU A 168 -5.58 39.78 35.69
C GLU A 168 -4.58 40.84 36.21
N GLN A 169 -3.28 40.56 36.18
CA GLN A 169 -2.25 41.52 36.57
C GLN A 169 -2.23 42.76 35.66
N GLY A 170 -2.40 42.57 34.35
CA GLY A 170 -2.51 43.67 33.39
C GLY A 170 -3.70 44.59 33.67
N LEU A 171 -4.85 44.01 34.03
CA LEU A 171 -6.06 44.75 34.41
C LEU A 171 -5.88 45.54 35.72
N LEU A 172 -5.23 44.95 36.73
CA LEU A 172 -4.91 45.61 38.00
C LEU A 172 -3.92 46.77 37.82
N ALA A 173 -2.98 46.66 36.87
CA ALA A 173 -1.97 47.67 36.60
C ALA A 173 -2.51 48.90 35.84
N ASP A 174 -3.58 48.77 35.04
CA ASP A 174 -4.15 49.89 34.26
C ASP A 174 -4.89 50.92 35.14
N GLY A 175 -5.15 50.61 36.42
CA GLY A 175 -5.58 51.56 37.46
C GLY A 175 -6.94 52.25 37.26
N LYS A 176 -7.57 52.10 36.08
CA LYS A 176 -8.85 52.71 35.71
C LYS A 176 -10.06 51.88 36.13
N ASN A 177 -9.86 50.62 36.52
CA ASN A 177 -10.89 49.67 36.98
C ASN A 177 -12.15 49.62 36.09
N THR A 178 -12.02 49.97 34.81
CA THR A 178 -13.08 50.04 33.82
C THR A 178 -12.97 48.80 32.95
N LEU A 179 -13.84 47.83 33.21
CA LEU A 179 -14.00 46.64 32.36
C LEU A 179 -14.63 47.08 31.03
N ASP A 180 -13.79 47.42 30.07
CA ASP A 180 -14.22 47.64 28.68
C ASP A 180 -14.74 46.30 28.09
N PRO A 181 -15.74 46.30 27.19
CA PRO A 181 -16.29 45.08 26.61
C PRO A 181 -15.24 44.15 25.97
N THR A 182 -14.18 44.71 25.38
CA THR A 182 -13.09 43.93 24.77
C THR A 182 -12.28 43.14 25.80
N TRP A 183 -12.06 43.70 26.99
CA TRP A 183 -11.38 43.05 28.10
C TRP A 183 -12.25 41.97 28.75
N GLN A 184 -13.56 42.22 28.85
CA GLN A 184 -14.51 41.22 29.33
C GLN A 184 -14.53 39.99 28.42
N GLU A 185 -14.53 40.19 27.10
CA GLU A 185 -14.43 39.10 26.12
C GLU A 185 -13.10 38.33 26.24
N MET A 186 -11.97 39.04 26.42
CA MET A 186 -10.67 38.41 26.62
C MET A 186 -10.63 37.52 27.88
N LEU A 187 -11.16 38.01 29.00
CA LEU A 187 -11.18 37.27 30.26
C LEU A 187 -12.13 36.06 30.16
N ASN A 188 -13.28 36.22 29.51
CA ASN A 188 -14.21 35.12 29.24
C ASN A 188 -13.55 34.04 28.38
N HIS A 189 -12.81 34.41 27.34
CA HIS A 189 -12.08 33.46 26.49
C HIS A 189 -10.97 32.75 27.27
N ALA A 190 -10.17 33.49 28.04
CA ALA A 190 -9.10 32.90 28.86
C ALA A 190 -9.67 31.94 29.92
N THR A 191 -10.79 32.30 30.56
CA THR A 191 -11.50 31.45 31.53
C THR A 191 -12.07 30.19 30.86
N ALA A 192 -12.69 30.32 29.69
CA ALA A 192 -13.18 29.18 28.91
C ALA A 192 -12.03 28.22 28.56
N LYS A 193 -10.87 28.75 28.15
CA LYS A 193 -9.68 27.96 27.81
C LYS A 193 -9.07 27.24 29.02
N VAL A 194 -9.09 27.86 30.21
CA VAL A 194 -8.67 27.20 31.45
C VAL A 194 -9.61 26.04 31.80
N ASN A 195 -10.92 26.24 31.65
CA ASN A 195 -11.92 25.18 31.90
C ASN A 195 -11.76 24.01 30.92
N GLU A 196 -11.56 24.28 29.62
CA GLU A 196 -11.30 23.25 28.61
C GLU A 196 -10.02 22.46 28.91
N ALA A 197 -8.94 23.17 29.25
CA ALA A 197 -7.67 22.53 29.61
C ALA A 197 -7.77 21.71 30.91
N GLU A 198 -8.57 22.17 31.88
CA GLU A 198 -8.84 21.41 33.11
C GLU A 198 -9.66 20.14 32.82
N GLU A 199 -10.67 20.22 31.94
CA GLU A 199 -11.45 19.06 31.54
C GLU A 199 -10.59 18.01 30.83
N GLU A 200 -9.71 18.44 29.92
CA GLU A 200 -8.72 17.56 29.27
C GLU A 200 -7.75 16.94 30.29
N ARG A 201 -7.28 17.71 31.26
CA ARG A 201 -6.43 17.21 32.36
C ARG A 201 -7.13 16.12 33.16
N LEU A 202 -8.39 16.33 33.55
CA LEU A 202 -9.17 15.33 34.30
C LEU A 202 -9.49 14.09 33.47
N ARG A 203 -9.78 14.24 32.17
CA ARG A 203 -10.00 13.09 31.27
C ARG A 203 -8.74 12.26 31.11
N SER A 204 -7.60 12.89 30.83
CA SER A 204 -6.31 12.21 30.70
C SER A 204 -5.83 11.59 32.02
N GLU A 205 -6.11 12.20 33.17
CA GLU A 205 -5.84 11.63 34.49
C GLU A 205 -6.61 10.32 34.72
N ARG A 206 -7.93 10.34 34.46
CA ARG A 206 -8.77 9.15 34.62
C ARG A 206 -8.30 8.02 33.71
N GLU A 207 -7.94 8.33 32.48
CA GLU A 207 -7.43 7.34 31.54
C GLU A 207 -6.08 6.76 32.00
N HIS A 208 -5.14 7.62 32.39
CA HIS A 208 -3.86 7.19 32.97
C HIS A 208 -4.06 6.27 34.18
N MET A 209 -4.97 6.60 35.09
CA MET A 209 -5.29 5.75 36.24
C MET A 209 -5.89 4.40 35.83
N ARG A 210 -6.80 4.40 34.85
CA ARG A 210 -7.44 3.19 34.33
C ARG A 210 -6.40 2.24 33.70
N VAL A 211 -5.54 2.74 32.82
CA VAL A 211 -4.52 1.91 32.17
C VAL A 211 -3.44 1.46 33.15
N THR A 212 -3.09 2.29 34.13
CA THR A 212 -2.16 1.91 35.20
C THR A 212 -2.69 0.73 36.00
N HIS A 213 -3.97 0.75 36.37
CA HIS A 213 -4.62 -0.37 37.06
C HIS A 213 -4.58 -1.65 36.22
N ALA A 214 -4.95 -1.56 34.94
CA ALA A 214 -4.88 -2.70 34.02
C ALA A 214 -3.45 -3.26 33.87
N CYS A 215 -2.43 -2.39 33.86
CA CYS A 215 -1.03 -2.80 33.85
C CYS A 215 -0.65 -3.57 35.12
N GLN A 216 -1.05 -3.08 36.30
CA GLN A 216 -0.81 -3.76 37.58
C GLN A 216 -1.46 -5.15 37.63
N GLU A 217 -2.68 -5.30 37.13
CA GLU A 217 -3.38 -6.59 37.03
C GLU A 217 -2.64 -7.56 36.08
N ALA A 218 -2.22 -7.07 34.91
CA ALA A 218 -1.48 -7.86 33.94
C ALA A 218 -0.13 -8.33 34.53
N GLU A 219 0.61 -7.45 35.20
CA GLU A 219 1.86 -7.79 35.87
C GLU A 219 1.65 -8.80 37.01
N ALA A 220 0.59 -8.64 37.82
CA ALA A 220 0.25 -9.59 38.88
C ALA A 220 -0.03 -10.99 38.28
N ARG A 221 -0.75 -11.05 37.15
CA ARG A 221 -0.98 -12.31 36.43
C ARG A 221 0.33 -12.94 35.94
N VAL A 222 1.26 -12.16 35.40
CA VAL A 222 2.59 -12.64 35.01
C VAL A 222 3.33 -13.24 36.20
N GLN A 223 3.33 -12.55 37.35
CA GLN A 223 3.99 -13.05 38.56
C GLN A 223 3.37 -14.36 39.07
N MET A 224 2.03 -14.49 39.04
CA MET A 224 1.34 -15.72 39.42
C MET A 224 1.72 -16.89 38.49
N LEU A 225 1.73 -16.66 37.18
CA LEU A 225 2.12 -17.67 36.18
C LEU A 225 3.60 -18.03 36.28
N GLN A 226 4.47 -17.06 36.55
CA GLN A 226 5.90 -17.30 36.74
C GLN A 226 6.18 -18.21 37.94
N LYS A 227 5.45 -18.00 39.04
CA LYS A 227 5.57 -18.84 40.25
C LYS A 227 5.07 -20.26 40.00
N SER A 228 3.90 -20.40 39.38
CA SER A 228 3.25 -21.71 39.16
C SER A 228 3.90 -22.54 38.04
N LEU A 229 4.46 -21.91 37.00
CA LEU A 229 5.00 -22.58 35.81
C LEU A 229 6.53 -22.57 35.70
N LYS A 230 7.25 -22.21 36.78
CA LYS A 230 8.70 -21.96 36.80
C LYS A 230 9.55 -23.00 36.03
N ARG A 231 9.35 -24.29 36.29
CA ARG A 231 10.13 -25.37 35.65
C ARG A 231 9.88 -25.46 34.15
N VAL A 232 8.62 -25.31 33.74
CA VAL A 232 8.20 -25.39 32.34
C VAL A 232 8.76 -24.20 31.57
N ILE A 233 8.67 -22.99 32.14
CA ILE A 233 9.23 -21.75 31.55
C ILE A 233 10.73 -21.90 31.30
N ILE A 234 11.49 -22.39 32.28
CA ILE A 234 12.96 -22.58 32.13
C ILE A 234 13.26 -23.57 30.99
N LYS A 235 12.52 -24.68 30.93
CA LYS A 235 12.73 -25.71 29.89
C LYS A 235 12.33 -25.22 28.49
N SER A 236 11.25 -24.46 28.36
CA SER A 236 10.76 -23.94 27.07
C SER A 236 11.47 -22.66 26.61
N LYS A 237 12.26 -22.01 27.47
CA LYS A 237 12.91 -20.72 27.19
C LYS A 237 13.68 -20.68 25.85
N PRO A 238 14.53 -21.68 25.51
CA PRO A 238 15.28 -21.65 24.25
C PRO A 238 14.38 -21.60 23.01
N TYR A 239 13.20 -22.24 23.06
CA TYR A 239 12.24 -22.24 21.97
C TYR A 239 11.60 -20.86 21.78
N PHE A 240 11.16 -20.21 22.85
CA PHE A 240 10.54 -18.89 22.74
C PHE A 240 11.56 -17.81 22.35
N GLU A 241 12.82 -17.92 22.78
CA GLU A 241 13.91 -17.03 22.34
C GLU A 241 14.20 -17.21 20.85
N LEU A 242 14.29 -18.45 20.37
CA LEU A 242 14.49 -18.74 18.96
C LEU A 242 13.29 -18.29 18.10
N LYS A 243 12.05 -18.52 18.57
CA LYS A 243 10.83 -18.04 17.90
C LYS A 243 10.84 -16.52 17.79
N ALA A 244 11.22 -15.81 18.85
CA ALA A 244 11.32 -14.35 18.83
C ALA A 244 12.37 -13.84 17.84
N GLN A 245 13.54 -14.48 17.77
CA GLN A 245 14.59 -14.14 16.81
C GLN A 245 14.11 -14.32 15.36
N PHE A 246 13.47 -15.45 15.04
CA PHE A 246 12.93 -15.67 13.70
C PHE A 246 11.78 -14.74 13.37
N ASN A 247 10.88 -14.45 14.30
CA ASN A 247 9.81 -13.49 14.09
C ASN A 247 10.38 -12.10 13.74
N HIS A 248 11.41 -11.64 14.46
CA HIS A 248 12.06 -10.36 14.16
C HIS A 248 12.66 -10.32 12.74
N ILE A 249 13.40 -11.37 12.36
CA ILE A 249 13.99 -11.47 11.01
C ILE A 249 12.88 -11.54 9.95
N LEU A 250 11.82 -12.31 10.18
CA LEU A 250 10.70 -12.43 9.26
C LEU A 250 9.95 -11.10 9.10
N GLU A 251 9.75 -10.35 10.19
CA GLU A 251 9.16 -9.01 10.16
C GLU A 251 10.01 -8.04 9.34
N GLU A 252 11.34 -8.05 9.52
CA GLU A 252 12.27 -7.22 8.74
C GLU A 252 12.20 -7.54 7.24
N HIS A 253 12.28 -8.84 6.89
CA HIS A 253 12.19 -9.26 5.50
C HIS A 253 10.81 -8.97 4.88
N LYS A 254 9.72 -9.15 5.65
CA LYS A 254 8.36 -8.81 5.20
C LYS A 254 8.23 -7.31 4.96
N ALA A 255 8.74 -6.46 5.87
CA ALA A 255 8.75 -5.01 5.71
C ALA A 255 9.52 -4.60 4.44
N LYS A 256 10.68 -5.21 4.18
CA LYS A 256 11.46 -4.97 2.97
C LYS A 256 10.70 -5.35 1.70
N VAL A 257 10.00 -6.49 1.69
CA VAL A 257 9.16 -6.90 0.56
C VAL A 257 8.04 -5.88 0.33
N LEU A 258 7.31 -5.49 1.37
CA LEU A 258 6.23 -4.50 1.27
C LEU A 258 6.74 -3.13 0.76
N GLN A 259 7.92 -2.71 1.23
CA GLN A 259 8.55 -1.48 0.75
C GLN A 259 8.90 -1.56 -0.74
N LEU A 260 9.49 -2.67 -1.20
CA LEU A 260 9.82 -2.86 -2.62
C LEU A 260 8.55 -2.94 -3.48
N GLU A 261 7.50 -3.61 -3.01
CA GLU A 261 6.20 -3.64 -3.69
C GLU A 261 5.61 -2.23 -3.87
N GLN A 262 5.67 -1.40 -2.83
CA GLN A 262 5.23 -0.02 -2.90
C GLN A 262 6.07 0.80 -3.89
N GLN A 263 7.39 0.61 -3.91
CA GLN A 263 8.29 1.28 -4.85
C GLN A 263 7.99 0.86 -6.30
N VAL A 264 7.85 -0.43 -6.57
CA VAL A 264 7.46 -0.95 -7.90
C VAL A 264 6.13 -0.34 -8.34
N ALA A 265 5.12 -0.33 -7.45
CA ALA A 265 3.82 0.27 -7.77
C ALA A 265 3.93 1.78 -8.10
N LYS A 266 4.75 2.52 -7.35
CA LYS A 266 5.02 3.95 -7.60
C LYS A 266 5.68 4.18 -8.96
N VAL A 267 6.71 3.41 -9.30
CA VAL A 267 7.43 3.56 -10.58
C VAL A 267 6.55 3.13 -11.76
N LYS A 268 5.75 2.05 -11.62
CA LYS A 268 4.73 1.68 -12.61
C LYS A 268 3.70 2.77 -12.83
N THR A 269 3.33 3.50 -11.78
CA THR A 269 2.46 4.67 -11.89
C THR A 269 3.15 5.79 -12.68
N ARG A 270 4.43 6.08 -12.40
CA ARG A 270 5.24 7.05 -13.19
C ARG A 270 5.31 6.66 -14.67
N TYR A 271 5.60 5.39 -14.96
CA TYR A 271 5.61 4.85 -16.33
C TYR A 271 4.25 5.03 -17.03
N SER A 272 3.16 4.72 -16.34
CA SER A 272 1.80 4.87 -16.87
C SER A 272 1.44 6.34 -17.13
N ILE A 273 1.91 7.26 -16.30
CA ILE A 273 1.73 8.71 -16.52
C ILE A 273 2.50 9.17 -17.76
N ALA A 274 3.77 8.77 -17.91
CA ALA A 274 4.58 9.12 -19.08
C ALA A 274 3.94 8.62 -20.39
N LEU A 275 3.40 7.40 -20.40
CA LEU A 275 2.63 6.88 -21.54
C LEU A 275 1.41 7.75 -21.88
N ARG A 276 0.62 8.13 -20.88
CA ARG A 276 -0.55 9.01 -21.09
C ARG A 276 -0.16 10.40 -21.58
N ASN A 277 0.97 10.94 -21.10
CA ASN A 277 1.49 12.22 -21.56
C ASN A 277 1.89 12.14 -23.04
N LEU A 278 2.57 11.05 -23.45
CA LEU A 278 2.89 10.80 -24.87
C LEU A 278 1.64 10.68 -25.74
N GLU A 279 0.61 9.96 -25.28
CA GLU A 279 -0.68 9.88 -25.94
C GLU A 279 -1.31 11.28 -26.12
N GLN A 280 -1.31 12.09 -25.06
CA GLN A 280 -1.85 13.45 -25.10
C GLN A 280 -1.07 14.37 -26.04
N ILE A 281 0.27 14.30 -26.05
CA ILE A 281 1.11 15.08 -26.98
C ILE A 281 0.83 14.64 -28.42
N SER A 282 0.72 13.33 -28.67
CA SER A 282 0.37 12.79 -29.98
C SER A 282 -1.00 13.30 -30.46
N GLU A 283 -2.04 13.24 -29.62
CA GLU A 283 -3.37 13.78 -29.93
C GLU A 283 -3.33 15.28 -30.24
N GLN A 284 -2.54 16.07 -29.51
CA GLN A 284 -2.37 17.50 -29.76
C GLN A 284 -1.76 17.76 -31.15
N ILE A 285 -0.69 17.05 -31.50
CA ILE A 285 -0.02 17.19 -32.81
C ILE A 285 -1.00 16.81 -33.93
N HIS A 286 -1.74 15.71 -33.78
CA HIS A 286 -2.76 15.30 -34.75
C HIS A 286 -3.91 16.31 -34.87
N ALA A 287 -4.38 16.88 -33.76
CA ALA A 287 -5.44 17.88 -33.74
C ALA A 287 -4.99 19.22 -34.37
N GLN A 288 -3.71 19.57 -34.27
CA GLN A 288 -3.11 20.74 -34.93
C GLN A 288 -3.06 20.52 -36.44
N ARG A 289 -2.55 19.37 -36.89
CA ARG A 289 -2.52 18.98 -38.31
C ARG A 289 -3.91 18.86 -38.94
N GLY A 290 -4.92 18.44 -38.18
CA GLY A 290 -6.31 18.37 -38.64
C GLY A 290 -7.04 19.72 -38.69
N ARG A 291 -6.49 20.77 -38.06
CA ARG A 291 -7.02 22.15 -38.10
C ARG A 291 -6.41 23.04 -39.17
N ASP A 292 -5.34 22.61 -39.84
CA ASP A 292 -4.78 23.27 -41.02
C ASP A 292 -5.25 22.58 -42.32
N PRO A 293 -6.47 22.86 -42.85
CA PRO A 293 -6.84 22.52 -44.22
C PRO A 293 -6.30 23.57 -45.21
N GLY A 294 -5.07 24.03 -45.05
CA GLY A 294 -4.56 25.23 -45.73
C GLY A 294 -3.08 25.19 -46.07
N GLU A 295 -2.67 24.28 -46.95
CA GLU A 295 -1.71 24.50 -48.05
C GLU A 295 -1.25 23.14 -48.60
N GLY A 296 -1.92 22.68 -49.65
CA GLY A 296 -1.62 21.40 -50.27
C GLY A 296 -2.68 21.00 -51.27
N GLY A 297 -2.95 21.87 -52.25
CA GLY A 297 -3.81 21.57 -53.40
C GLY A 297 -3.23 20.44 -54.25
N GLY A 298 -3.41 19.19 -53.81
CA GLY A 298 -3.13 17.99 -54.56
C GLY A 298 -4.44 17.29 -54.92
N ARG A 299 -4.88 17.51 -56.16
CA ARG A 299 -5.98 16.87 -56.92
C ARG A 299 -6.68 15.66 -56.25
N PRO A 300 -8.03 15.60 -56.25
CA PRO A 300 -8.73 14.35 -55.98
C PRO A 300 -8.43 13.38 -57.12
N SER A 301 -7.76 12.28 -56.80
CA SER A 301 -7.61 11.15 -57.72
C SER A 301 -9.02 10.67 -58.08
N ILE A 302 -9.35 10.84 -59.35
CA ILE A 302 -10.59 10.43 -59.97
C ILE A 302 -10.79 8.94 -59.66
N CYS A 303 -11.78 8.65 -58.82
CA CYS A 303 -12.39 7.33 -58.73
C CYS A 303 -13.03 7.02 -60.08
N VAL A 304 -12.29 6.33 -60.95
CA VAL A 304 -12.83 5.80 -62.21
C VAL A 304 -13.86 4.73 -61.83
N GLY A 305 -15.12 5.16 -61.88
CA GLY A 305 -16.25 4.25 -61.90
C GLY A 305 -16.15 3.31 -63.09
N ARG A 306 -16.25 2.02 -62.80
CA ARG A 306 -16.77 1.03 -63.75
C ARG A 306 -17.85 0.25 -63.04
N SER A 307 -19.09 0.68 -63.27
CA SER A 307 -20.26 -0.17 -63.11
C SER A 307 -20.35 -1.15 -64.29
N PRO A 308 -21.01 -2.31 -64.09
CA PRO A 308 -20.78 -3.56 -64.83
C PRO A 308 -21.70 -3.72 -66.04
N PRO A 309 -21.43 -4.72 -66.92
CA PRO A 309 -22.52 -5.44 -67.57
C PRO A 309 -22.35 -6.98 -67.48
N VAL A 310 -23.38 -7.68 -67.01
CA VAL A 310 -24.44 -8.39 -67.76
C VAL A 310 -24.06 -9.85 -68.00
N GLY A 311 -24.91 -10.74 -67.48
CA GLY A 311 -24.67 -12.18 -67.33
C GLY A 311 -24.94 -13.04 -68.57
N ALA A 312 -24.66 -14.34 -68.41
CA ALA A 312 -25.22 -15.46 -69.15
C ALA A 312 -24.85 -16.77 -68.41
N GLU A 313 -25.88 -17.36 -67.81
CA GLU A 313 -26.14 -18.78 -67.50
C GLU A 313 -25.04 -19.87 -67.44
N SER A 314 -25.13 -20.73 -66.42
CA SER A 314 -25.38 -22.16 -66.62
C SER A 314 -25.84 -22.85 -65.33
N ASP A 315 -27.01 -23.48 -65.43
CA ASP A 315 -27.64 -24.39 -64.48
C ASP A 315 -26.74 -25.59 -64.10
N ILE A 316 -26.66 -25.92 -62.80
CA ILE A 316 -26.60 -27.32 -62.36
C ILE A 316 -27.62 -27.53 -61.24
N LYS A 317 -28.63 -28.29 -61.62
CA LYS A 317 -29.75 -28.83 -60.87
C LYS A 317 -29.27 -29.87 -59.85
N VAL A 318 -29.59 -29.67 -58.57
CA VAL A 318 -29.66 -30.76 -57.58
C VAL A 318 -31.06 -30.74 -56.96
N GLN A 319 -31.92 -31.63 -57.48
CA GLN A 319 -33.15 -32.08 -56.81
C GLN A 319 -32.75 -33.26 -55.89
N SER A 320 -33.09 -33.17 -54.59
CA SER A 320 -34.22 -33.89 -53.94
C SER A 320 -33.83 -35.34 -53.63
N GLU A 321 -34.01 -35.93 -52.44
CA GLU A 321 -35.10 -35.94 -51.44
C GLU A 321 -34.49 -36.40 -50.08
N GLY A 322 -35.09 -36.26 -48.90
CA GLY A 322 -36.41 -35.80 -48.48
C GLY A 322 -36.67 -36.10 -46.98
N GLY A 323 -37.59 -35.33 -46.39
CA GLY A 323 -38.48 -35.63 -45.23
C GLY A 323 -37.89 -36.09 -43.89
N ALA A 324 -38.56 -35.96 -42.74
CA ALA A 324 -39.78 -35.28 -42.34
C ALA A 324 -39.82 -35.24 -40.78
N CYS A 325 -40.75 -34.44 -40.25
CA CYS A 325 -40.93 -34.01 -38.87
C CYS A 325 -41.39 -35.08 -37.83
N GLY A 326 -41.31 -34.71 -36.56
CA GLY A 326 -42.06 -35.26 -35.40
C GLY A 326 -41.13 -35.49 -34.20
N GLY A 327 -41.24 -34.83 -33.05
CA GLY A 327 -42.39 -34.78 -32.14
C GLY A 327 -42.04 -35.63 -30.90
N GLY A 328 -42.02 -35.03 -29.70
CA GLY A 328 -41.46 -35.60 -28.45
C GLY A 328 -42.17 -36.84 -27.88
N PRO A 329 -42.03 -37.19 -26.58
CA PRO A 329 -41.55 -36.40 -25.43
C PRO A 329 -40.11 -36.68 -24.99
#